data_AF-A0A8W8IQJ3-F1
#
_entry.id   AF-A0A8W8IQJ3-F1
#
_cell.length_a   1.000
_cell.length_b   1.000
_cell.length_c   1.000
_cell.angle_alpha   90.00
_cell.angle_beta   90.00
_cell.angle_gamma   90.00
#
_symmetry.space_group_name_H-M   'P 1'
#
loop_
_entity.id
_entity.type
_entity.pdbx_description
1 polymer ?
#
loop_
_entity_poly.entity_id
_entity_poly.type
_entity_poly.pdbx_seq_one_letter_code
_entity_poly.pdbx_strand_id
1 'polypeptide(L)'
;EEKRLVFDVSQAGPGTLKAEVVGPGSSLPVSLSDNYGQMVVGFIPREEGNHYIHLYWSDVALPNSPFLGYAVPTFSDANKVILTGRGLKEAIVREEAEFIIDGSQAGPGAPEVSLTGVRAEINVKVVSLGGGKHRCTYIPVVPGAYLLNITWNGRQLRGSPYKVNVIGTFYPQKVSVSGEGLRGGILGRPMDVAIDTRRAGPGELTAFCMGPSKASYCELKDNHDGTFVLKVKAQEPGRHVLQIKYGGEHVNGSPFQLKVGAQPDASKVRVTGPGVEHGILATYQSRFIVETRGAGAGQLTVRIRGPKGGFQVEMYRDSQRDRTILCRYDPTETGLYVVSVRWSGVDVPGSPFQINIVDTQQELEQVLHDASFAQSSVTHRSFSQWREDI
;
A
#
# COMPACT_ATOMS: atom_id res chain seq x y z
N GLU A 1 -55.52 -2.37 -9.60
CA GLU A 1 -54.96 -3.54 -10.32
C GLU A 1 -55.89 -3.93 -11.47
N GLU A 2 -55.35 -4.52 -12.54
CA GLU A 2 -56.18 -5.12 -13.62
C GLU A 2 -56.99 -6.29 -13.06
N LYS A 3 -58.28 -6.30 -13.36
CA LYS A 3 -59.19 -7.41 -13.11
C LYS A 3 -59.41 -8.16 -14.40
N ARG A 4 -59.33 -9.48 -14.30
CA ARG A 4 -59.49 -10.40 -15.42
C ARG A 4 -60.64 -11.34 -15.13
N LEU A 5 -61.62 -11.36 -16.02
CA LEU A 5 -62.72 -12.31 -16.00
C LEU A 5 -62.47 -13.32 -17.13
N VAL A 6 -62.46 -14.60 -16.80
CA VAL A 6 -62.20 -15.68 -17.76
C VAL A 6 -63.52 -16.39 -18.05
N PHE A 7 -63.82 -16.58 -19.32
CA PHE A 7 -65.02 -17.21 -19.82
C PHE A 7 -64.65 -18.39 -20.70
N ASP A 8 -65.24 -19.56 -20.42
CA ASP A 8 -65.18 -20.70 -21.31
C ASP A 8 -66.28 -20.56 -22.38
N VAL A 9 -65.85 -20.46 -23.63
CA VAL A 9 -66.76 -20.32 -24.79
C VAL A 9 -66.72 -21.56 -25.69
N SER A 10 -66.10 -22.65 -25.24
CA SER A 10 -65.90 -23.88 -26.03
C SER A 10 -67.21 -24.54 -26.50
N GLN A 11 -68.32 -24.30 -25.80
CA GLN A 11 -69.66 -24.82 -26.13
C GLN A 11 -70.66 -23.72 -26.56
N ALA A 12 -70.20 -22.48 -26.76
CA ALA A 12 -71.08 -21.34 -27.05
C ALA A 12 -71.55 -21.25 -28.51
N GLY A 13 -71.06 -22.13 -29.39
CA GLY A 13 -71.28 -22.05 -30.83
C GLY A 13 -70.49 -20.89 -31.48
N PRO A 14 -70.72 -20.59 -32.77
CA PRO A 14 -70.05 -19.46 -33.43
C PRO A 14 -70.53 -18.13 -32.86
N GLY A 15 -69.61 -17.22 -32.54
CA GLY A 15 -69.94 -15.91 -32.05
C GLY A 15 -68.75 -15.07 -31.62
N THR A 16 -69.03 -13.88 -31.10
CA THR A 16 -68.00 -12.97 -30.56
C THR A 16 -68.42 -12.46 -29.19
N LEU A 17 -67.47 -12.44 -28.24
CA LEU A 17 -67.68 -11.82 -26.94
C LEU A 17 -67.44 -10.30 -27.06
N LYS A 18 -68.40 -9.52 -26.57
CA LYS A 18 -68.24 -8.07 -26.36
C LYS A 18 -68.43 -7.77 -24.88
N ALA A 19 -67.65 -6.83 -24.37
CA ALA A 19 -67.71 -6.41 -22.97
C ALA A 19 -67.68 -4.88 -22.86
N GLU A 20 -68.51 -4.33 -21.99
CA GLU A 20 -68.53 -2.91 -21.61
C GLU A 20 -68.52 -2.81 -20.09
N VAL A 21 -67.62 -2.01 -19.53
CA VAL A 21 -67.51 -1.81 -18.08
C VAL A 21 -67.85 -0.36 -17.76
N VAL A 22 -68.87 -0.14 -16.93
CA VAL A 22 -69.34 1.18 -16.54
C VAL A 22 -69.06 1.38 -15.05
N GLY A 23 -68.14 2.29 -14.73
CA GLY A 23 -67.85 2.71 -13.36
C GLY A 23 -68.76 3.87 -12.90
N PRO A 24 -68.57 4.37 -11.67
CA PRO A 24 -69.40 5.42 -11.08
C PRO A 24 -69.42 6.73 -11.87
N GLY A 25 -68.29 7.16 -12.42
CA GLY A 25 -68.15 8.41 -13.16
C GLY A 25 -67.96 8.26 -14.67
N SER A 26 -67.53 7.09 -15.17
CA SER A 26 -67.23 6.89 -16.59
C SER A 26 -67.19 5.41 -17.00
N SER A 27 -67.23 5.16 -18.31
CA SER A 27 -66.92 3.84 -18.86
C SER A 27 -65.42 3.57 -18.85
N LEU A 28 -65.05 2.32 -18.59
CA LEU A 28 -63.67 1.88 -18.50
C LEU A 28 -63.23 1.22 -19.81
N PRO A 29 -61.96 1.39 -20.22
CA PRO A 29 -61.41 0.64 -21.32
C PRO A 29 -61.34 -0.85 -20.95
N VAL A 30 -61.70 -1.70 -21.91
CA VAL A 30 -61.73 -3.16 -21.77
C VAL A 30 -60.77 -3.77 -22.79
N SER A 31 -59.96 -4.73 -22.34
CA SER A 31 -59.14 -5.60 -23.19
C SER A 31 -59.82 -6.97 -23.34
N LEU A 32 -59.76 -7.53 -24.54
CA LEU A 32 -60.26 -8.88 -24.84
C LEU A 32 -59.11 -9.70 -25.41
N SER A 33 -58.92 -10.92 -24.90
CA SER A 33 -57.97 -11.88 -25.46
C SER A 33 -58.58 -13.28 -25.48
N ASP A 34 -58.33 -14.04 -26.54
CA ASP A 34 -58.69 -15.46 -26.64
C ASP A 34 -57.45 -16.33 -26.41
N ASN A 35 -57.58 -17.32 -25.53
CA ASN A 35 -56.58 -18.33 -25.25
C ASN A 35 -57.18 -19.72 -25.42
N TYR A 36 -57.25 -20.20 -26.67
CA TYR A 36 -57.74 -21.53 -27.05
C TYR A 36 -59.15 -21.85 -26.52
N GLY A 37 -60.10 -20.94 -26.74
CA GLY A 37 -61.51 -21.12 -26.32
C GLY A 37 -61.80 -20.62 -24.91
N GLN A 38 -60.81 -20.05 -24.23
CA GLN A 38 -61.01 -19.23 -23.03
C GLN A 38 -60.85 -17.75 -23.38
N MET A 39 -61.97 -17.02 -23.37
CA MET A 39 -61.95 -15.58 -23.56
C MET A 39 -61.70 -14.88 -22.23
N VAL A 40 -60.79 -13.91 -22.22
CA VAL A 40 -60.45 -13.11 -21.05
C VAL A 40 -60.85 -11.66 -21.28
N VAL A 41 -61.65 -11.12 -20.37
CA VAL A 41 -62.02 -9.71 -20.30
C VAL A 41 -61.17 -9.04 -19.22
N GLY A 42 -60.29 -8.12 -19.62
CA GLY A 42 -59.44 -7.33 -18.74
C GLY A 42 -59.92 -5.88 -18.59
N PHE A 43 -59.91 -5.34 -17.38
CA PHE A 43 -60.18 -3.91 -17.13
C PHE A 43 -59.51 -3.45 -15.83
N ILE A 44 -59.25 -2.15 -15.67
CA ILE A 44 -58.64 -1.58 -14.43
C ILE A 44 -59.64 -0.61 -13.78
N PRO A 45 -60.28 -0.97 -12.65
CA PRO A 45 -61.06 -0.03 -11.85
C PRO A 45 -60.21 1.18 -11.44
N ARG A 46 -60.67 2.39 -11.77
CA ARG A 46 -59.97 3.66 -11.44
C ARG A 46 -60.67 4.47 -10.35
N GLU A 47 -61.92 4.15 -10.06
CA GLU A 47 -62.75 4.84 -9.09
C GLU A 47 -63.24 3.86 -8.02
N GLU A 48 -63.54 4.36 -6.82
CA GLU A 48 -64.23 3.58 -5.79
C GLU A 48 -65.72 3.51 -6.11
N GLY A 49 -66.32 2.33 -5.92
CA GLY A 49 -67.77 2.16 -6.03
C GLY A 49 -68.19 1.06 -7.00
N ASN A 50 -69.49 1.07 -7.31
CA ASN A 50 -70.12 0.09 -8.20
C ASN A 50 -69.57 0.18 -9.63
N HIS A 51 -69.19 -0.96 -10.19
CA HIS A 51 -68.83 -1.15 -11.58
C HIS A 51 -69.76 -2.19 -12.19
N TYR A 52 -70.51 -1.80 -13.23
CA TYR A 52 -71.42 -2.67 -13.95
C TYR A 52 -70.71 -3.24 -15.18
N ILE A 53 -70.64 -4.56 -15.27
CA ILE A 53 -69.91 -5.28 -16.31
C ILE A 53 -70.96 -5.91 -17.23
N HIS A 54 -71.16 -5.26 -18.37
CA HIS A 54 -72.05 -5.70 -19.42
C HIS A 54 -71.30 -6.66 -20.34
N LEU A 55 -71.87 -7.84 -20.58
CA LEU A 55 -71.29 -8.88 -21.41
C LEU A 55 -72.30 -9.36 -22.43
N TYR A 56 -71.84 -9.51 -23.66
CA TYR A 56 -72.67 -9.90 -24.80
C TYR A 56 -71.98 -11.01 -25.59
N TRP A 57 -72.76 -11.96 -26.09
CA TRP A 57 -72.33 -12.95 -27.07
C TRP A 57 -73.11 -12.74 -28.36
N SER A 58 -72.41 -12.39 -29.44
CA SER A 58 -73.02 -12.03 -30.74
C SER A 58 -74.16 -11.02 -30.57
N ASP A 59 -73.87 -9.93 -29.84
CA ASP A 59 -74.79 -8.82 -29.51
C ASP A 59 -75.99 -9.17 -28.62
N VAL A 60 -76.10 -10.40 -28.14
CA VAL A 60 -77.10 -10.81 -27.14
C VAL A 60 -76.49 -10.75 -25.75
N ALA A 61 -77.11 -10.02 -24.82
CA ALA A 61 -76.65 -9.94 -23.44
C ALA A 61 -76.61 -11.33 -22.79
N LEU A 62 -75.51 -11.65 -22.10
CA LEU A 62 -75.38 -12.89 -21.36
C LEU A 62 -76.42 -12.93 -20.21
N PRO A 63 -76.87 -14.14 -19.80
CA PRO A 63 -77.72 -14.27 -18.62
C PRO A 63 -77.08 -13.60 -17.39
N ASN A 64 -77.88 -12.83 -16.65
CA ASN A 64 -77.48 -12.05 -15.48
C ASN A 64 -76.52 -10.88 -15.75
N SER A 65 -76.30 -10.51 -17.02
CA SER A 65 -75.66 -9.24 -17.34
C SER A 65 -76.63 -8.07 -17.08
N PRO A 66 -76.18 -6.96 -16.47
CA PRO A 66 -74.82 -6.68 -16.02
C PRO A 66 -74.42 -7.36 -14.71
N PHE A 67 -73.17 -7.81 -14.64
CA PHE A 67 -72.56 -8.28 -13.38
C PHE A 67 -72.08 -7.07 -12.57
N LEU A 68 -72.39 -7.05 -11.28
CA LEU A 68 -71.97 -5.99 -10.37
C LEU A 68 -70.65 -6.35 -9.68
N GLY A 69 -69.62 -5.52 -9.90
CA GLY A 69 -68.41 -5.51 -9.10
C GLY A 69 -68.36 -4.27 -8.20
N TYR A 70 -67.86 -4.40 -6.98
CA TYR A 70 -67.59 -3.26 -6.10
C TYR A 70 -66.08 -3.03 -5.99
N ALA A 71 -65.60 -1.90 -6.49
CA ALA A 71 -64.21 -1.50 -6.35
C ALA A 71 -64.03 -0.79 -5.02
N VAL A 72 -63.17 -1.35 -4.15
CA VAL A 72 -62.72 -0.69 -2.92
C VAL A 72 -61.34 -0.06 -3.13
N PRO A 73 -61.01 1.05 -2.46
CA PRO A 73 -59.67 1.60 -2.49
C PRO A 73 -58.70 0.60 -1.85
N THR A 74 -57.65 0.22 -2.56
CA THR A 74 -56.51 -0.45 -1.95
C THR A 74 -55.60 0.60 -1.34
N PHE A 75 -55.57 0.66 -0.01
CA PHE A 75 -54.67 1.56 0.70
C PHE A 75 -53.28 0.93 0.81
N SER A 76 -52.26 1.65 0.32
CA SER A 76 -50.87 1.33 0.62
C SER A 76 -50.39 2.16 1.82
N ASP A 77 -49.85 1.51 2.85
CA ASP A 77 -49.28 2.17 4.03
C ASP A 77 -47.80 1.86 4.18
N ALA A 78 -46.96 2.78 3.70
CA ALA A 78 -45.51 2.69 3.77
C ALA A 78 -44.97 2.52 5.20
N ASN A 79 -45.72 2.93 6.24
CA ASN A 79 -45.28 2.77 7.63
C ASN A 79 -45.35 1.33 8.13
N LYS A 80 -46.05 0.45 7.41
CA LYS A 80 -46.13 -0.99 7.71
C LYS A 80 -45.06 -1.79 6.99
N VAL A 81 -44.20 -1.14 6.20
CA VAL A 81 -43.03 -1.79 5.60
C VAL A 81 -41.96 -2.02 6.67
N ILE A 82 -41.45 -3.25 6.73
CA ILE A 82 -40.40 -3.65 7.66
C ILE A 82 -39.11 -3.90 6.88
N LEU A 83 -38.00 -3.36 7.38
CA LEU A 83 -36.67 -3.53 6.79
C LEU A 83 -35.80 -4.39 7.70
N THR A 84 -35.11 -5.38 7.14
CA THR A 84 -34.14 -6.22 7.88
C THR A 84 -32.88 -6.47 7.05
N GLY A 85 -31.76 -6.74 7.72
CA GLY A 85 -30.48 -7.08 7.07
C GLY A 85 -29.37 -6.04 7.27
N ARG A 86 -28.12 -6.51 7.21
CA ARG A 86 -26.92 -5.70 7.48
C ARG A 86 -26.68 -4.60 6.45
N GLY A 87 -27.10 -4.82 5.20
CA GLY A 87 -26.96 -3.87 4.09
C GLY A 87 -27.73 -2.55 4.28
N LEU A 88 -28.56 -2.43 5.33
CA LEU A 88 -29.19 -1.17 5.71
C LEU A 88 -28.23 -0.22 6.45
N LYS A 89 -27.10 -0.71 6.96
CA LYS A 89 -26.20 0.02 7.85
C LYS A 89 -24.74 -0.09 7.45
N GLU A 90 -24.30 -1.25 6.96
CA GLU A 90 -22.90 -1.52 6.69
C GLU A 90 -22.70 -2.45 5.48
N ALA A 91 -21.58 -2.28 4.80
CA ALA A 91 -21.11 -3.17 3.75
C ALA A 91 -19.59 -3.13 3.64
N ILE A 92 -19.01 -4.15 3.00
CA ILE A 92 -17.57 -4.25 2.76
C ILE A 92 -17.31 -4.09 1.27
N VAL A 93 -16.29 -3.32 0.90
CA VAL A 93 -15.89 -3.14 -0.51
C VAL A 93 -15.69 -4.50 -1.18
N ARG A 94 -16.38 -4.71 -2.33
CA ARG A 94 -16.40 -5.92 -3.16
C ARG A 94 -17.07 -7.15 -2.56
N GLU A 95 -17.70 -7.03 -1.40
CA GLU A 95 -18.58 -8.08 -0.87
C GLU A 95 -20.04 -7.76 -1.18
N GLU A 96 -20.85 -8.81 -1.36
CA GLU A 96 -22.29 -8.64 -1.50
C GLU A 96 -22.90 -8.26 -0.14
N ALA A 97 -23.64 -7.16 -0.14
CA ALA A 97 -24.47 -6.73 0.97
C ALA A 97 -25.94 -6.94 0.61
N GLU A 98 -26.73 -7.34 1.61
CA GLU A 98 -28.12 -7.71 1.45
C GLU A 98 -28.99 -7.06 2.52
N PHE A 99 -30.21 -6.71 2.12
CA PHE A 99 -31.32 -6.43 3.02
C PHE A 99 -32.65 -6.86 2.39
N ILE A 100 -33.67 -7.02 3.24
CA ILE A 100 -35.03 -7.40 2.88
C ILE A 100 -35.97 -6.22 3.13
N ILE A 101 -36.86 -5.97 2.17
CA ILE A 101 -38.00 -5.08 2.31
C ILE A 101 -39.25 -5.96 2.40
N ASP A 102 -39.94 -5.94 3.54
CA ASP A 102 -41.17 -6.69 3.78
C ASP A 102 -42.36 -5.73 3.83
N GLY A 103 -43.09 -5.63 2.72
CA GLY A 103 -44.31 -4.86 2.58
C GLY A 103 -45.57 -5.71 2.69
N SER A 104 -45.49 -6.94 3.22
CA SER A 104 -46.64 -7.85 3.32
C SER A 104 -47.84 -7.27 4.09
N GLN A 105 -47.59 -6.31 4.97
CA GLN A 105 -48.62 -5.58 5.74
C GLN A 105 -48.90 -4.17 5.19
N ALA A 106 -48.15 -3.73 4.18
CA ALA A 106 -48.21 -2.38 3.62
C ALA A 106 -49.24 -2.22 2.49
N GLY A 107 -49.94 -3.29 2.12
CA GLY A 107 -50.83 -3.29 0.95
C GLY A 107 -50.05 -3.36 -0.37
N PRO A 108 -50.73 -3.24 -1.53
CA PRO A 108 -50.08 -3.35 -2.82
C PRO A 108 -49.07 -2.22 -3.03
N GLY A 109 -47.94 -2.55 -3.64
CA GLY A 109 -46.86 -1.61 -3.93
C GLY A 109 -45.60 -2.32 -4.36
N ALA A 110 -44.68 -1.56 -4.96
CA ALA A 110 -43.33 -1.99 -5.24
C ALA A 110 -42.35 -1.01 -4.57
N PRO A 111 -41.20 -1.49 -4.08
CA PRO A 111 -40.18 -0.62 -3.54
C PRO A 111 -39.35 0.00 -4.67
N GLU A 112 -38.97 1.27 -4.51
CA GLU A 112 -37.90 1.88 -5.28
C GLU A 112 -36.72 2.16 -4.36
N VAL A 113 -35.52 1.84 -4.82
CA VAL A 113 -34.29 1.90 -4.01
C VAL A 113 -33.20 2.64 -4.77
N SER A 114 -32.58 3.62 -4.12
CA SER A 114 -31.36 4.26 -4.62
C SER A 114 -30.30 4.35 -3.54
N LEU A 115 -29.04 4.09 -3.89
CA LEU A 115 -27.91 4.10 -2.97
C LEU A 115 -26.84 5.05 -3.50
N THR A 116 -26.80 6.25 -2.95
CA THR A 116 -25.97 7.36 -3.45
C THR A 116 -24.94 7.80 -2.42
N GLY A 117 -23.68 7.86 -2.80
CA GLY A 117 -22.59 8.46 -2.02
C GLY A 117 -22.05 9.72 -2.71
N VAL A 118 -21.13 10.42 -2.03
CA VAL A 118 -20.57 11.70 -2.52
C VAL A 118 -19.86 11.55 -3.87
N ARG A 119 -19.25 10.40 -4.14
CA ARG A 119 -18.41 10.16 -5.33
C ARG A 119 -18.89 9.01 -6.21
N ALA A 120 -19.99 8.34 -5.85
CA ALA A 120 -20.45 7.15 -6.55
C ALA A 120 -21.92 6.86 -6.25
N GLU A 121 -22.63 6.34 -7.24
CA GLU A 121 -23.93 5.69 -7.08
C GLU A 121 -23.76 4.18 -7.23
N ILE A 122 -24.46 3.41 -6.41
CA ILE A 122 -24.40 1.95 -6.42
C ILE A 122 -25.77 1.43 -6.87
N ASN A 123 -25.78 0.61 -7.91
CA ASN A 123 -26.98 -0.07 -8.36
C ASN A 123 -27.39 -1.13 -7.32
N VAL A 124 -28.62 -1.03 -6.82
CA VAL A 124 -29.23 -2.03 -5.93
C VAL A 124 -30.14 -2.93 -6.74
N LYS A 125 -29.83 -4.22 -6.76
CA LYS A 125 -30.65 -5.24 -7.40
C LYS A 125 -31.82 -5.60 -6.50
N VAL A 126 -33.03 -5.32 -6.94
CA VAL A 126 -34.28 -5.67 -6.22
C VAL A 126 -34.93 -6.89 -6.87
N VAL A 127 -35.19 -7.94 -6.08
CA VAL A 127 -35.81 -9.19 -6.53
C VAL A 127 -37.05 -9.46 -5.68
N SER A 128 -38.23 -9.60 -6.31
CA SER A 128 -39.45 -10.00 -5.61
C SER A 128 -39.33 -11.45 -5.13
N LEU A 129 -39.67 -11.69 -3.87
CA LEU A 129 -39.77 -13.02 -3.27
C LEU A 129 -41.22 -13.53 -3.18
N GLY A 130 -42.19 -12.74 -3.65
CA GLY A 130 -43.61 -12.98 -3.43
C GLY A 130 -44.09 -12.51 -2.06
N GLY A 131 -45.42 -12.46 -1.88
CA GLY A 131 -46.05 -12.07 -0.60
C GLY A 131 -45.70 -10.66 -0.13
N GLY A 132 -45.41 -9.73 -1.03
CA GLY A 132 -45.01 -8.35 -0.70
C GLY A 132 -43.57 -8.20 -0.18
N LYS A 133 -42.73 -9.25 -0.28
CA LYS A 133 -41.33 -9.23 0.16
C LYS A 133 -40.38 -9.08 -1.01
N HIS A 134 -39.30 -8.32 -0.81
CA HIS A 134 -38.26 -8.08 -1.80
C HIS A 134 -36.88 -8.25 -1.18
N ARG A 135 -36.01 -8.99 -1.88
CA ARG A 135 -34.58 -9.07 -1.56
C ARG A 135 -33.82 -8.01 -2.35
N CYS A 136 -33.03 -7.22 -1.64
CA CYS A 136 -32.19 -6.18 -2.22
C CYS A 136 -30.72 -6.56 -2.01
N THR A 137 -29.94 -6.65 -3.09
CA THR A 137 -28.49 -6.87 -3.01
C THR A 137 -27.70 -5.82 -3.76
N TYR A 138 -26.50 -5.51 -3.28
CA TYR A 138 -25.56 -4.60 -3.94
C TYR A 138 -24.11 -4.94 -3.59
N ILE A 139 -23.15 -4.53 -4.43
CA ILE A 139 -21.72 -4.73 -4.23
C ILE A 139 -21.01 -3.37 -4.32
N PRO A 140 -20.59 -2.76 -3.19
CA PRO A 140 -19.93 -1.46 -3.21
C PRO A 140 -18.47 -1.60 -3.66
N VAL A 141 -17.95 -0.62 -4.41
CA VAL A 141 -16.55 -0.64 -4.89
C VAL A 141 -15.69 0.49 -4.33
N VAL A 142 -16.31 1.49 -3.68
CA VAL A 142 -15.62 2.63 -3.06
C VAL A 142 -16.04 2.68 -1.59
N PRO A 143 -15.08 2.78 -0.64
CA PRO A 143 -15.40 2.95 0.77
C PRO A 143 -15.96 4.35 1.05
N GLY A 144 -16.76 4.48 2.10
CA GLY A 144 -17.34 5.75 2.51
C GLY A 144 -18.78 5.65 3.01
N ALA A 145 -19.38 6.80 3.30
CA ALA A 145 -20.78 6.89 3.69
C ALA A 145 -21.68 7.04 2.46
N TYR A 146 -22.76 6.27 2.43
CA TYR A 146 -23.78 6.29 1.40
C TYR A 146 -25.15 6.54 2.03
N LEU A 147 -26.05 7.15 1.26
CA LEU A 147 -27.44 7.38 1.60
C LEU A 147 -28.32 6.40 0.81
N LEU A 148 -29.01 5.52 1.52
CA LEU A 148 -29.94 4.54 0.99
C LEU A 148 -31.37 5.11 1.07
N ASN A 149 -31.89 5.54 -0.08
CA ASN A 149 -33.28 5.95 -0.20
C ASN A 149 -34.15 4.74 -0.53
N ILE A 150 -35.27 4.60 0.18
CA ILE A 150 -36.25 3.55 -0.08
C ILE A 150 -37.64 4.19 -0.06
N THR A 151 -38.42 3.97 -1.10
CA THR A 151 -39.83 4.33 -1.18
C THR A 151 -40.68 3.07 -1.35
N TRP A 152 -41.96 3.16 -0.99
CA TRP A 152 -42.96 2.13 -1.27
C TRP A 152 -44.15 2.81 -1.94
N ASN A 153 -44.44 2.41 -3.19
CA ASN A 153 -45.50 3.04 -4.00
C ASN A 153 -45.35 4.58 -4.07
N GLY A 154 -44.13 5.06 -4.28
CA GLY A 154 -43.79 6.49 -4.35
C GLY A 154 -43.73 7.24 -3.01
N ARG A 155 -44.06 6.59 -1.88
CA ARG A 155 -43.96 7.20 -0.54
C ARG A 155 -42.67 6.80 0.17
N GLN A 156 -41.94 7.77 0.70
CA GLN A 156 -40.69 7.51 1.41
C GLN A 156 -40.92 6.74 2.72
N LEU A 157 -40.08 5.74 2.99
CA LEU A 157 -40.15 4.96 4.23
C LEU A 157 -39.66 5.76 5.43
N ARG A 158 -40.17 5.43 6.61
CA ARG A 158 -39.75 6.06 7.87
C ARG A 158 -38.26 5.81 8.14
N GLY A 159 -37.50 6.90 8.28
CA GLY A 159 -36.05 6.85 8.54
C GLY A 159 -35.19 6.81 7.28
N SER A 160 -35.80 6.76 6.09
CA SER A 160 -35.09 7.00 4.84
C SER A 160 -34.79 8.51 4.68
N PRO A 161 -33.59 8.89 4.19
CA PRO A 161 -32.47 8.03 3.79
C PRO A 161 -31.74 7.38 4.97
N TYR A 162 -31.39 6.10 4.81
CA TYR A 162 -30.55 5.38 5.78
C TYR A 162 -29.07 5.58 5.47
N LYS A 163 -28.26 5.79 6.51
CA LYS A 163 -26.80 5.89 6.35
C LYS A 163 -26.17 4.49 6.32
N VAL A 164 -25.53 4.16 5.20
CA VAL A 164 -24.76 2.92 5.02
C VAL A 164 -23.28 3.25 5.04
N ASN A 165 -22.52 2.64 5.96
CA ASN A 165 -21.07 2.77 6.03
C ASN A 165 -20.41 1.63 5.24
N VAL A 166 -19.75 1.97 4.12
CA VAL A 166 -18.96 1.02 3.33
C VAL A 166 -17.52 1.02 3.84
N ILE A 167 -17.09 -0.11 4.37
CA ILE A 167 -15.76 -0.34 4.94
C ILE A 167 -14.81 -0.80 3.83
N GLY A 168 -13.65 -0.15 3.73
CA GLY A 168 -12.62 -0.56 2.78
C GLY A 168 -11.89 -1.81 3.21
N THR A 169 -11.50 -2.64 2.25
CA THR A 169 -10.64 -3.82 2.46
C THR A 169 -9.18 -3.45 2.28
N PHE A 170 -8.30 -4.06 3.07
CA PHE A 170 -6.85 -3.92 2.90
C PHE A 170 -6.24 -5.15 2.24
N TYR A 171 -5.15 -4.93 1.51
CA TYR A 171 -4.43 -5.95 0.74
C TYR A 171 -2.91 -5.79 0.99
N PRO A 172 -2.37 -6.40 2.05
CA PRO A 172 -0.94 -6.28 2.41
C PRO A 172 0.00 -6.69 1.27
N GLN A 173 -0.43 -7.66 0.46
CA GLN A 173 0.32 -8.18 -0.69
C GLN A 173 0.47 -7.16 -1.83
N LYS A 174 -0.34 -6.10 -1.84
CA LYS A 174 -0.25 -5.01 -2.82
C LYS A 174 0.64 -3.85 -2.37
N VAL A 175 1.16 -3.91 -1.14
CA VAL A 175 2.22 -3.00 -0.69
C VAL A 175 3.53 -3.37 -1.39
N SER A 176 4.21 -2.38 -1.94
CA SER A 176 5.54 -2.55 -2.52
C SER A 176 6.60 -1.97 -1.58
N VAL A 177 7.70 -2.68 -1.40
CA VAL A 177 8.85 -2.24 -0.58
C VAL A 177 10.10 -2.30 -1.44
N SER A 178 10.87 -1.22 -1.49
CA SER A 178 12.06 -1.11 -2.33
C SER A 178 13.10 -0.15 -1.72
N GLY A 179 14.26 -0.02 -2.37
CA GLY A 179 15.35 0.87 -1.95
C GLY A 179 16.62 0.13 -1.53
N GLU A 180 17.77 0.79 -1.64
CA GLU A 180 19.07 0.22 -1.30
C GLU A 180 19.19 -0.13 0.19
N GLY A 181 18.44 0.57 1.04
CA GLY A 181 18.39 0.30 2.47
C GLY A 181 18.00 -1.15 2.79
N LEU A 182 17.25 -1.84 1.92
CA LEU A 182 16.91 -3.27 2.07
C LEU A 182 18.10 -4.22 1.95
N ARG A 183 19.22 -3.80 1.36
CA ARG A 183 20.45 -4.62 1.27
C ARG A 183 21.30 -4.50 2.53
N GLY A 184 21.05 -3.49 3.36
CA GLY A 184 21.83 -3.17 4.55
C GLY A 184 22.58 -1.85 4.44
N GLY A 185 23.55 -1.65 5.33
CA GLY A 185 24.23 -0.37 5.47
C GLY A 185 25.40 -0.41 6.44
N ILE A 186 25.84 0.77 6.88
CA ILE A 186 26.92 0.93 7.86
C ILE A 186 26.33 1.45 9.16
N LEU A 187 26.80 0.90 10.28
CA LEU A 187 26.39 1.30 11.61
C LEU A 187 26.39 2.82 11.79
N GLY A 188 25.29 3.36 12.31
CA GLY A 188 25.10 4.79 12.56
C GLY A 188 24.68 5.61 11.34
N ARG A 189 24.75 5.08 10.12
CA ARG A 189 24.16 5.71 8.92
C ARG A 189 22.71 5.25 8.75
N PRO A 190 21.77 6.15 8.41
CA PRO A 190 20.40 5.78 8.12
C PRO A 190 20.34 4.94 6.83
N MET A 191 19.49 3.92 6.83
CA MET A 191 19.13 3.11 5.68
C MET A 191 17.70 3.47 5.28
N ASP A 192 17.54 4.04 4.08
CA ASP A 192 16.25 4.48 3.58
C ASP A 192 15.57 3.37 2.78
N VAL A 193 14.30 3.09 3.11
CA VAL A 193 13.45 2.09 2.48
C VAL A 193 12.18 2.78 2.00
N ALA A 194 11.87 2.67 0.72
CA ALA A 194 10.65 3.21 0.13
C ALA A 194 9.52 2.18 0.21
N ILE A 195 8.33 2.64 0.62
CA ILE A 195 7.13 1.80 0.76
C ILE A 195 5.98 2.47 -0.01
N ASP A 196 5.25 1.71 -0.83
CA ASP A 196 4.09 2.18 -1.59
C ASP A 196 2.86 1.35 -1.23
N THR A 197 1.84 2.00 -0.65
CA THR A 197 0.58 1.38 -0.20
C THR A 197 -0.60 1.76 -1.08
N ARG A 198 -0.41 2.50 -2.17
CA ARG A 198 -1.51 3.07 -2.99
C ARG A 198 -2.49 2.03 -3.53
N ARG A 199 -2.03 0.78 -3.69
CA ARG A 199 -2.86 -0.35 -4.17
C ARG A 199 -3.37 -1.26 -3.06
N ALA A 200 -3.00 -0.99 -1.81
CA ALA A 200 -3.27 -1.85 -0.66
C ALA A 200 -4.60 -1.53 0.04
N GLY A 201 -5.37 -0.53 -0.40
CA GLY A 201 -6.59 -0.11 0.30
C GLY A 201 -6.27 0.59 1.63
N PRO A 202 -7.27 0.87 2.49
CA PRO A 202 -7.02 1.51 3.78
C PRO A 202 -6.50 0.54 4.83
N GLY A 203 -5.35 0.84 5.44
CA GLY A 203 -4.76 0.03 6.52
C GLY A 203 -3.61 0.75 7.22
N GLU A 204 -3.29 0.29 8.44
CA GLU A 204 -2.19 0.84 9.24
C GLU A 204 -0.85 0.21 8.83
N LEU A 205 0.14 1.04 8.51
CA LEU A 205 1.50 0.61 8.19
C LEU A 205 2.36 0.63 9.45
N THR A 206 2.95 -0.51 9.80
CA THR A 206 3.88 -0.64 10.93
C THR A 206 5.21 -1.24 10.49
N ALA A 207 6.30 -0.78 11.08
CA ALA A 207 7.64 -1.25 10.78
C ALA A 207 8.45 -1.42 12.08
N PHE A 208 9.16 -2.54 12.19
CA PHE A 208 10.01 -2.85 13.32
C PHE A 208 11.30 -3.53 12.84
N CYS A 209 12.44 -3.12 13.35
CA CYS A 209 13.73 -3.69 12.96
C CYS A 209 14.53 -4.11 14.19
N MET A 210 14.96 -5.37 14.22
CA MET A 210 15.74 -5.95 15.32
C MET A 210 17.08 -6.46 14.80
N GLY A 211 18.17 -6.01 15.42
CA GLY A 211 19.52 -6.54 15.21
C GLY A 211 19.77 -7.82 16.02
N PRO A 212 21.04 -8.28 16.07
CA PRO A 212 21.43 -9.43 16.89
C PRO A 212 20.99 -9.36 18.37
N SER A 213 20.99 -8.19 18.98
CA SER A 213 20.68 -7.96 20.39
C SER A 213 19.91 -6.66 20.67
N LYS A 214 19.90 -5.70 19.73
CA LYS A 214 19.32 -4.36 19.91
C LYS A 214 18.29 -4.04 18.82
N ALA A 215 17.20 -3.39 19.23
CA ALA A 215 16.27 -2.79 18.29
C ALA A 215 16.94 -1.62 17.54
N SER A 216 16.67 -1.51 16.24
CA SER A 216 17.06 -0.35 15.44
C SER A 216 16.03 0.76 15.60
N TYR A 217 16.48 2.00 15.54
CA TYR A 217 15.56 3.15 15.48
C TYR A 217 14.92 3.18 14.09
N CYS A 218 13.59 3.25 14.06
CA CYS A 218 12.79 3.27 12.84
C CYS A 218 11.95 4.54 12.82
N GLU A 219 12.11 5.36 11.79
CA GLU A 219 11.33 6.58 11.59
C GLU A 219 10.58 6.45 10.26
N LEU A 220 9.25 6.48 10.33
CA LEU A 220 8.39 6.40 9.16
C LEU A 220 7.92 7.80 8.77
N LYS A 221 8.26 8.24 7.56
CA LYS A 221 7.78 9.49 6.98
C LYS A 221 6.68 9.20 5.95
N ASP A 222 5.51 9.79 6.15
CA ASP A 222 4.41 9.79 5.18
C ASP A 222 4.58 10.95 4.18
N ASN A 223 4.47 10.66 2.90
CA ASN A 223 4.48 11.68 1.84
C ASN A 223 3.07 12.20 1.50
N HIS A 224 2.03 11.68 2.15
CA HIS A 224 0.62 12.04 1.98
C HIS A 224 0.04 11.76 0.59
N ASP A 225 0.68 10.87 -0.16
CA ASP A 225 0.23 10.39 -1.48
C ASP A 225 0.10 8.85 -1.52
N GLY A 226 0.15 8.19 -0.36
CA GLY A 226 0.18 6.73 -0.22
C GLY A 226 1.57 6.11 -0.37
N THR A 227 2.62 6.93 -0.44
CA THR A 227 4.02 6.48 -0.35
C THR A 227 4.67 6.93 0.96
N PHE A 228 5.63 6.13 1.43
CA PHE A 228 6.33 6.35 2.69
C PHE A 228 7.82 6.12 2.51
N VAL A 229 8.61 6.81 3.33
CA VAL A 229 10.04 6.55 3.50
C VAL A 229 10.29 6.09 4.92
N LEU A 230 10.73 4.85 5.07
CA LEU A 230 11.17 4.29 6.35
C LEU A 230 12.69 4.48 6.46
N LYS A 231 13.14 5.24 7.47
CA LYS A 231 14.55 5.36 7.84
C LYS A 231 14.89 4.42 8.98
N VAL A 232 15.82 3.51 8.74
CA VAL A 232 16.30 2.55 9.74
C VAL A 232 17.72 2.92 10.17
N LYS A 233 17.92 3.21 11.47
CA LYS A 233 19.23 3.50 12.05
C LYS A 233 19.62 2.40 13.04
N ALA A 234 20.48 1.51 12.56
CA ALA A 234 21.01 0.38 13.34
C ALA A 234 21.86 0.86 14.53
N GLN A 235 21.80 0.09 15.62
CA GLN A 235 22.50 0.37 16.89
C GLN A 235 23.69 -0.57 17.15
N GLU A 236 23.86 -1.58 16.30
CA GLU A 236 24.97 -2.53 16.36
C GLU A 236 25.25 -3.09 14.94
N PRO A 237 26.45 -3.64 14.67
CA PRO A 237 26.72 -4.35 13.42
C PRO A 237 26.11 -5.77 13.45
N GLY A 238 25.80 -6.32 12.28
CA GLY A 238 25.30 -7.69 12.14
C GLY A 238 24.08 -7.83 11.24
N ARG A 239 23.49 -9.03 11.25
CA ARG A 239 22.25 -9.31 10.50
C ARG A 239 21.06 -8.77 11.29
N HIS A 240 20.28 -7.89 10.67
CA HIS A 240 19.05 -7.36 11.24
C HIS A 240 17.84 -7.90 10.48
N VAL A 241 16.71 -8.00 11.18
CA VAL A 241 15.43 -8.45 10.64
C VAL A 241 14.47 -7.26 10.68
N LEU A 242 14.09 -6.77 9.50
CA LEU A 242 13.11 -5.71 9.32
C LEU A 242 11.75 -6.32 9.00
N GLN A 243 10.78 -6.13 9.88
CA GLN A 243 9.39 -6.52 9.72
C GLN A 243 8.58 -5.31 9.27
N ILE A 244 7.85 -5.45 8.17
CA ILE A 244 6.89 -4.46 7.72
C ILE A 244 5.52 -5.13 7.63
N LYS A 245 4.52 -4.51 8.24
CA LYS A 245 3.14 -5.01 8.28
C LYS A 245 2.16 -3.94 7.82
N TYR A 246 1.07 -4.37 7.19
CA TYR A 246 -0.03 -3.52 6.75
C TYR A 246 -1.35 -4.11 7.24
N GLY A 247 -2.13 -3.34 8.01
CA GLY A 247 -3.34 -3.85 8.68
C GLY A 247 -3.05 -5.01 9.64
N GLY A 248 -1.85 -5.04 10.24
CA GLY A 248 -1.40 -6.11 11.16
C GLY A 248 -0.78 -7.34 10.50
N GLU A 249 -0.85 -7.46 9.16
CA GLU A 249 -0.32 -8.61 8.40
C GLU A 249 0.99 -8.27 7.67
N HIS A 250 1.87 -9.26 7.46
CA HIS A 250 3.12 -9.03 6.73
C HIS A 250 2.87 -8.68 5.27
N VAL A 251 3.62 -7.69 4.77
CA VAL A 251 3.65 -7.34 3.35
C VAL A 251 4.54 -8.31 2.56
N ASN A 252 4.43 -8.28 1.24
CA ASN A 252 5.28 -9.08 0.36
C ASN A 252 6.78 -8.83 0.62
N GLY A 253 7.52 -9.91 0.86
CA GLY A 253 8.97 -9.87 1.14
C GLY A 253 9.33 -9.64 2.62
N SER A 254 8.37 -9.24 3.47
CA SER A 254 8.62 -9.16 4.91
C SER A 254 8.60 -10.58 5.52
N PRO A 255 9.52 -10.90 6.45
CA PRO A 255 10.59 -10.05 6.97
C PRO A 255 11.81 -9.92 6.03
N PHE A 256 12.39 -8.73 5.99
CA PHE A 256 13.60 -8.42 5.21
C PHE A 256 14.87 -8.63 6.05
N GLN A 257 15.94 -9.13 5.43
CA GLN A 257 17.24 -9.32 6.08
C GLN A 257 18.23 -8.24 5.66
N LEU A 258 18.61 -7.39 6.62
CA LEU A 258 19.55 -6.29 6.43
C LEU A 258 20.93 -6.68 6.93
N LYS A 259 21.99 -6.40 6.18
CA LYS A 259 23.37 -6.62 6.63
C LYS A 259 24.02 -5.29 7.03
N VAL A 260 24.22 -5.08 8.33
CA VAL A 260 24.84 -3.86 8.85
C VAL A 260 26.33 -4.10 9.13
N GLY A 261 27.20 -3.38 8.42
CA GLY A 261 28.64 -3.37 8.68
C GLY A 261 29.02 -2.45 9.84
N ALA A 262 30.14 -2.71 10.51
CA ALA A 262 30.72 -1.78 11.47
C ALA A 262 31.20 -0.50 10.76
N GLN A 263 31.36 0.59 11.51
CA GLN A 263 31.99 1.80 10.99
C GLN A 263 33.45 1.52 10.58
N PRO A 264 33.95 2.19 9.53
CA PRO A 264 35.37 2.13 9.21
C PRO A 264 36.21 2.70 10.37
N ASP A 265 37.26 1.99 10.76
CA ASP A 265 38.18 2.39 11.82
C ASP A 265 39.61 2.42 11.29
N ALA A 266 40.10 3.62 10.98
CA ALA A 266 41.44 3.83 10.45
C ALA A 266 42.55 3.43 11.44
N SER A 267 42.27 3.46 12.75
CA SER A 267 43.24 3.11 13.80
C SER A 267 43.64 1.63 13.79
N LYS A 268 42.82 0.78 13.14
CA LYS A 268 43.09 -0.65 12.98
C LYS A 268 43.85 -0.98 11.71
N VAL A 269 44.12 0.00 10.85
CA VAL A 269 44.94 -0.21 9.65
C VAL A 269 46.40 -0.18 10.04
N ARG A 270 47.17 -1.12 9.51
CA ARG A 270 48.63 -1.19 9.70
C ARG A 270 49.33 -1.05 8.36
N VAL A 271 50.38 -0.25 8.33
CA VAL A 271 51.24 -0.05 7.16
C VAL A 271 52.64 -0.52 7.50
N THR A 272 53.21 -1.43 6.70
CA THR A 272 54.55 -1.99 6.93
C THR A 272 55.28 -2.25 5.63
N GLY A 273 56.61 -2.23 5.67
CA GLY A 273 57.46 -2.63 4.55
C GLY A 273 58.43 -1.53 4.12
N PRO A 274 59.44 -1.91 3.32
CA PRO A 274 60.56 -1.02 3.00
C PRO A 274 60.16 0.25 2.24
N GLY A 275 59.06 0.23 1.50
CA GLY A 275 58.56 1.38 0.75
C GLY A 275 58.01 2.51 1.62
N VAL A 276 57.89 2.31 2.94
CA VAL A 276 57.57 3.37 3.92
C VAL A 276 58.74 3.67 4.89
N GLU A 277 59.94 3.18 4.58
CA GLU A 277 61.16 3.37 5.36
C GLU A 277 62.21 4.15 4.56
N HIS A 278 63.13 4.81 5.26
CA HIS A 278 64.30 5.44 4.65
C HIS A 278 65.16 4.41 3.89
N GLY A 279 65.83 4.82 2.81
CA GLY A 279 66.70 3.89 2.09
C GLY A 279 67.55 4.49 0.98
N ILE A 280 68.35 3.63 0.34
CA ILE A 280 69.30 4.02 -0.71
C ILE A 280 68.66 3.78 -2.07
N LEU A 281 68.67 4.78 -2.96
CA LEU A 281 68.01 4.74 -4.27
C LEU A 281 68.39 3.50 -5.09
N ALA A 282 69.68 3.15 -5.13
CA ALA A 282 70.20 2.03 -5.91
C ALA A 282 69.65 0.65 -5.49
N THR A 283 69.20 0.51 -4.23
CA THR A 283 68.70 -0.76 -3.66
C THR A 283 67.28 -0.63 -3.08
N TYR A 284 66.62 0.50 -3.34
CA TYR A 284 65.37 0.84 -2.66
C TYR A 284 64.24 -0.11 -3.04
N GLN A 285 63.58 -0.67 -2.02
CA GLN A 285 62.39 -1.50 -2.22
C GLN A 285 61.15 -0.68 -1.94
N SER A 286 60.55 -0.13 -2.99
CA SER A 286 59.39 0.79 -2.92
C SER A 286 58.04 0.13 -2.65
N ARG A 287 58.05 -1.11 -2.16
CA ARG A 287 56.86 -1.88 -1.83
C ARG A 287 56.52 -1.76 -0.34
N PHE A 288 55.26 -1.60 -0.04
CA PHE A 288 54.74 -1.67 1.32
C PHE A 288 53.35 -2.29 1.32
N ILE A 289 52.95 -2.79 2.48
CA ILE A 289 51.72 -3.52 2.69
C ILE A 289 50.80 -2.68 3.57
N VAL A 290 49.52 -2.62 3.19
CA VAL A 290 48.45 -2.06 4.01
C VAL A 290 47.52 -3.19 4.46
N GLU A 291 47.53 -3.48 5.76
CA GLU A 291 46.64 -4.45 6.39
C GLU A 291 45.42 -3.75 7.00
N THR A 292 44.23 -4.19 6.60
CA THR A 292 42.93 -3.56 6.93
C THR A 292 42.10 -4.46 7.85
N ARG A 293 42.72 -5.44 8.50
CA ARG A 293 42.03 -6.40 9.37
C ARG A 293 41.48 -5.67 10.59
N GLY A 294 40.17 -5.75 10.78
CA GLY A 294 39.49 -5.08 11.89
C GLY A 294 39.08 -3.62 11.62
N ALA A 295 39.52 -3.02 10.51
CA ALA A 295 39.20 -1.64 10.15
C ALA A 295 37.78 -1.43 9.60
N GLY A 296 36.90 -2.44 9.67
CA GLY A 296 35.57 -2.39 9.07
C GLY A 296 35.58 -2.43 7.53
N ALA A 297 34.43 -2.18 6.92
CA ALA A 297 34.35 -1.95 5.47
C ALA A 297 34.65 -0.47 5.20
N GLY A 298 35.54 -0.18 4.25
CA GLY A 298 35.99 1.19 3.98
C GLY A 298 36.79 1.29 2.69
N GLN A 299 37.25 2.50 2.38
CA GLN A 299 38.02 2.80 1.17
C GLN A 299 39.48 3.12 1.54
N LEU A 300 40.45 2.41 0.95
CA LEU A 300 41.86 2.79 1.01
C LEU A 300 42.15 3.91 0.01
N THR A 301 42.87 4.94 0.43
CA THR A 301 43.46 5.95 -0.45
C THR A 301 44.95 6.08 -0.12
N VAL A 302 45.81 5.96 -1.12
CA VAL A 302 47.25 6.24 -0.98
C VAL A 302 47.62 7.36 -1.93
N ARG A 303 48.37 8.34 -1.45
CA ARG A 303 48.95 9.42 -2.25
C ARG A 303 50.42 9.54 -1.91
N ILE A 304 51.26 9.59 -2.94
CA ILE A 304 52.70 9.73 -2.77
C ILE A 304 53.14 10.99 -3.51
N ARG A 305 53.91 11.83 -2.82
CA ARG A 305 54.57 13.01 -3.37
C ARG A 305 56.07 12.88 -3.13
N GLY A 306 56.88 13.17 -4.14
CA GLY A 306 58.33 13.22 -4.01
C GLY A 306 58.91 14.44 -4.73
N PRO A 307 60.22 14.46 -5.00
CA PRO A 307 60.92 15.60 -5.63
C PRO A 307 60.32 16.03 -6.97
N LYS A 308 59.83 15.08 -7.79
CA LYS A 308 59.17 15.35 -9.08
C LYS A 308 57.67 15.60 -9.00
N GLY A 309 57.10 15.69 -7.80
CA GLY A 309 55.66 15.83 -7.59
C GLY A 309 54.96 14.51 -7.32
N GLY A 310 53.75 14.34 -7.85
CA GLY A 310 52.89 13.19 -7.53
C GLY A 310 53.30 11.90 -8.22
N PHE A 311 53.18 10.78 -7.51
CA PHE A 311 53.45 9.44 -8.04
C PHE A 311 52.15 8.69 -8.31
N GLN A 312 52.17 7.86 -9.36
CA GLN A 312 51.20 6.79 -9.52
C GLN A 312 51.53 5.67 -8.53
N VAL A 313 50.51 5.17 -7.84
CA VAL A 313 50.65 4.09 -6.86
C VAL A 313 49.96 2.86 -7.43
N GLU A 314 50.74 1.83 -7.70
CA GLU A 314 50.20 0.52 -8.04
C GLU A 314 49.66 -0.14 -6.78
N MET A 315 48.40 -0.57 -6.82
CA MET A 315 47.75 -1.28 -5.73
C MET A 315 47.29 -2.64 -6.20
N TYR A 316 47.72 -3.67 -5.50
CA TYR A 316 47.39 -5.06 -5.80
C TYR A 316 46.76 -5.74 -4.60
N ARG A 317 45.75 -6.59 -4.87
CA ARG A 317 45.18 -7.51 -3.89
C ARG A 317 44.78 -8.81 -4.60
N ASP A 318 45.08 -9.95 -3.97
CA ASP A 318 44.74 -11.27 -4.53
C ASP A 318 43.23 -11.53 -4.51
N SER A 319 42.53 -11.08 -3.47
CA SER A 319 41.08 -11.24 -3.38
C SER A 319 40.39 -10.13 -2.58
N GLN A 320 39.08 -9.98 -2.79
CA GLN A 320 38.23 -9.07 -2.02
C GLN A 320 38.12 -9.46 -0.53
N ARG A 321 38.45 -10.71 -0.17
CA ARG A 321 38.48 -11.20 1.21
C ARG A 321 39.83 -11.00 1.88
N ASP A 322 40.89 -10.91 1.08
CA ASP A 322 42.21 -10.58 1.58
C ASP A 322 42.18 -9.15 2.15
N ARG A 323 42.61 -9.03 3.39
CA ARG A 323 42.66 -7.76 4.12
C ARG A 323 44.01 -7.06 3.93
N THR A 324 44.84 -7.60 3.05
CA THR A 324 46.17 -7.13 2.71
C THR A 324 46.15 -6.48 1.34
N ILE A 325 46.76 -5.30 1.21
CA ILE A 325 46.87 -4.58 -0.06
C ILE A 325 48.34 -4.23 -0.25
N LEU A 326 48.95 -4.76 -1.30
CA LEU A 326 50.33 -4.43 -1.68
C LEU A 326 50.32 -3.12 -2.47
N CYS A 327 51.08 -2.16 -2.00
CA CYS A 327 51.28 -0.87 -2.64
C CYS A 327 52.72 -0.78 -3.16
N ARG A 328 52.88 -0.23 -4.36
CA ARG A 328 54.18 0.03 -4.97
C ARG A 328 54.19 1.38 -5.66
N TYR A 329 55.34 2.05 -5.60
CA TYR A 329 55.69 3.21 -6.43
C TYR A 329 57.09 3.01 -6.99
N ASP A 330 57.58 3.82 -7.93
CA ASP A 330 58.94 3.65 -8.47
C ASP A 330 59.71 4.98 -8.38
N PRO A 331 60.47 5.22 -7.30
CA PRO A 331 61.29 6.42 -7.15
C PRO A 331 62.52 6.35 -8.07
N THR A 332 62.88 7.47 -8.69
CA THR A 332 64.05 7.58 -9.59
C THR A 332 65.06 8.64 -9.17
N GLU A 333 64.78 9.38 -8.10
CA GLU A 333 65.64 10.46 -7.59
C GLU A 333 65.69 10.42 -6.07
N THR A 334 66.80 10.88 -5.53
CA THR A 334 66.96 11.11 -4.10
C THR A 334 66.14 12.31 -3.63
N GLY A 335 65.79 12.32 -2.35
CA GLY A 335 65.04 13.39 -1.71
C GLY A 335 63.94 12.90 -0.79
N LEU A 336 63.09 13.83 -0.35
CA LEU A 336 61.98 13.59 0.56
C LEU A 336 60.74 13.12 -0.20
N TYR A 337 60.23 11.96 0.19
CA TYR A 337 58.97 11.39 -0.25
C TYR A 337 57.96 11.41 0.90
N VAL A 338 56.72 11.79 0.60
CA VAL A 338 55.61 11.84 1.55
C VAL A 338 54.54 10.86 1.10
N VAL A 339 54.33 9.79 1.87
CA VAL A 339 53.34 8.74 1.62
C VAL A 339 52.15 8.96 2.56
N SER A 340 51.03 9.45 2.02
CA SER A 340 49.77 9.61 2.74
C SER A 340 48.87 8.40 2.50
N VAL A 341 48.49 7.70 3.57
CA VAL A 341 47.66 6.51 3.58
C VAL A 341 46.43 6.81 4.43
N ARG A 342 45.25 6.71 3.82
CA ARG A 342 43.96 7.02 4.46
C ARG A 342 42.98 5.87 4.33
N TRP A 343 42.21 5.65 5.39
CA TRP A 343 41.08 4.72 5.39
C TRP A 343 39.77 5.50 5.57
N SER A 344 38.93 5.45 4.55
CA SER A 344 37.66 6.20 4.46
C SER A 344 37.81 7.70 4.75
N GLY A 345 38.93 8.28 4.29
CA GLY A 345 39.24 9.72 4.43
C GLY A 345 40.05 10.11 5.66
N VAL A 346 40.24 9.20 6.63
CA VAL A 346 41.01 9.44 7.86
C VAL A 346 42.42 8.87 7.73
N ASP A 347 43.43 9.61 8.16
CA ASP A 347 44.83 9.14 8.16
C ASP A 347 45.00 7.93 9.09
N VAL A 348 45.73 6.92 8.61
CA VAL A 348 46.02 5.70 9.39
C VAL A 348 47.21 5.97 10.32
N PRO A 349 47.44 5.15 11.37
CA PRO A 349 48.60 5.29 12.25
C PRO A 349 49.92 5.39 11.47
N GLY A 350 50.74 6.40 11.80
CA GLY A 350 52.01 6.68 11.14
C GLY A 350 51.91 7.54 9.87
N SER A 351 50.72 7.76 9.33
CA SER A 351 50.55 8.58 8.14
C SER A 351 50.39 10.08 8.47
N PRO A 352 50.98 10.99 7.68
CA PRO A 352 51.84 10.74 6.52
C PRO A 352 53.24 10.21 6.91
N PHE A 353 53.74 9.24 6.14
CA PHE A 353 55.11 8.74 6.28
C PHE A 353 56.05 9.66 5.50
N GLN A 354 57.10 10.13 6.15
CA GLN A 354 58.14 10.98 5.55
C GLN A 354 59.41 10.15 5.35
N ILE A 355 59.83 10.03 4.10
CA ILE A 355 60.84 9.06 3.67
C ILE A 355 61.92 9.79 2.89
N ASN A 356 63.09 9.91 3.49
CA ASN A 356 64.31 10.28 2.75
C ASN A 356 64.86 9.07 1.98
N ILE A 357 64.99 9.23 0.67
CA ILE A 357 65.73 8.31 -0.21
C ILE A 357 67.04 9.01 -0.59
N VAL A 358 68.17 8.35 -0.37
CA VAL A 358 69.53 8.94 -0.51
C VAL A 358 70.41 8.10 -1.44
N ASP A 359 71.60 8.58 -1.80
CA ASP A 359 72.47 7.89 -2.77
C ASP A 359 73.47 6.96 -2.08
N THR A 360 73.87 7.29 -0.84
CA THR A 360 74.94 6.59 -0.13
C THR A 360 74.52 6.04 1.24
N GLN A 361 75.23 5.02 1.69
CA GLN A 361 75.07 4.43 3.03
C GLN A 361 75.35 5.45 4.14
N GLN A 362 76.35 6.32 3.94
CA GLN A 362 76.73 7.35 4.92
C GLN A 362 75.60 8.37 5.13
N GLU A 363 74.92 8.80 4.07
CA GLU A 363 73.77 9.70 4.16
C GLU A 363 72.58 9.02 4.86
N LEU A 364 72.35 7.73 4.61
CA LEU A 364 71.27 6.99 5.24
C LEU A 364 71.48 6.88 6.76
N GLU A 365 72.71 6.59 7.18
CA GLU A 365 73.08 6.53 8.60
C GLU A 365 72.87 7.87 9.29
N GLN A 366 73.19 8.98 8.61
CA GLN A 366 72.94 10.32 9.13
C GLN A 366 71.43 10.60 9.28
N VAL A 367 70.62 10.26 8.29
CA VAL A 367 69.14 10.39 8.37
C VAL A 367 68.58 9.57 9.53
N LEU A 368 69.02 8.33 9.70
CA LEU A 368 68.55 7.45 10.77
C LEU A 368 68.95 7.98 12.15
N HIS A 369 70.15 8.54 12.27
CA HIS A 369 70.61 9.22 13.48
C HIS A 369 69.68 10.40 13.81
N ASP A 370 69.46 11.31 12.86
CA ASP A 370 68.62 12.50 13.05
C ASP A 370 67.17 12.14 13.39
N ALA A 371 66.61 11.11 12.74
CA ALA A 371 65.27 10.60 13.02
C ALA A 371 65.15 10.04 14.45
N SER A 372 66.20 9.38 14.96
CA SER A 372 66.21 8.85 16.34
C SER A 372 66.27 9.97 17.40
N PHE A 373 66.96 11.08 17.10
CA PHE A 373 66.97 12.29 17.95
C PHE A 373 65.63 13.04 17.93
N ALA A 374 64.95 13.06 16.78
CA ALA A 374 63.62 13.63 16.66
C ALA A 374 62.56 12.82 17.45
N GLN A 375 62.67 11.49 17.51
CA GLN A 375 61.74 10.65 18.30
C GLN A 375 62.00 10.72 19.81
N SER A 376 63.25 10.89 20.23
CA SER A 376 63.63 10.98 21.65
C SER A 376 63.39 12.35 22.29
N SER A 377 63.27 13.41 21.48
CA SER A 377 62.91 14.76 21.95
C SER A 377 61.40 14.96 22.17
N VAL A 378 60.55 14.02 21.75
CA VAL A 378 59.08 14.08 21.91
C VAL A 378 58.60 13.48 23.25
N THR A 379 59.47 12.84 24.05
CA THR A 379 59.10 12.21 25.33
C THR A 379 59.29 13.07 26.59
N HIS A 380 59.34 14.40 26.49
CA HIS A 380 59.34 15.27 27.69
C HIS A 380 58.57 16.58 27.52
N ARG A 381 57.26 16.51 27.31
CA ARG A 381 56.33 17.55 27.79
C ARG A 381 55.16 16.88 28.48
N SER A 382 55.21 16.82 29.82
CA SER A 382 54.08 16.40 30.63
C SER A 382 52.97 17.45 30.54
N PHE A 383 51.74 16.98 30.72
CA PHE A 383 50.46 17.70 30.63
C PHE A 383 50.30 18.94 31.53
N SER A 384 51.32 19.36 32.27
CA SER A 384 51.25 20.41 33.29
C SER A 384 51.45 21.84 32.78
N GLN A 385 51.90 22.05 31.53
CA GLN A 385 52.33 23.38 31.04
C GLN A 385 51.37 24.09 30.06
N TRP A 386 50.12 23.63 29.93
CA TRP A 386 49.11 24.25 29.06
C TRP A 386 48.17 25.25 29.77
N ARG A 387 48.54 25.79 30.94
CA ARG A 387 47.64 26.60 31.77
C ARG A 387 48.12 28.04 32.07
N GLU A 388 48.92 28.63 31.18
CA GLU A 388 49.26 30.07 31.28
C GLU A 388 49.09 30.88 29.99
N ASP A 389 48.53 30.34 28.92
CA ASP A 389 48.16 31.13 27.73
C ASP A 389 46.74 30.79 27.22
N ILE A 390 45.71 30.99 28.06
CA ILE A 390 44.32 31.36 27.68
C ILE A 390 43.72 32.21 28.80
#